data_AF-A0A3C1WXU1-F1
#
_entry.id   AF-A0A3C1WXU1-F1
#
_cell.length_a   1.000
_cell.length_b   1.000
_cell.length_c   1.000
_cell.angle_alpha   90.00
_cell.angle_beta   90.00
_cell.angle_gamma   90.00
#
_symmetry.space_group_name_H-M   'P 1'
#
loop_
_entity.id
_entity.type
_entity.pdbx_description
1 polymer ?
#
loop_
_entity_poly.entity_id
_entity_poly.type
_entity_poly.pdbx_seq_one_letter_code
_entity_poly.pdbx_strand_id
1 'polypeptide(L)' 'MSKIIVEKNPSEERLNALGIKSCPTWSKEPSTFPWSYSEQEVAYILEGEVTVTPD' A
#
# COMPACT_ATOMS: atom_id res chain seq x y z
N MET A 1 -15.64 -9.62 4.28
CA MET A 1 -14.33 -9.53 4.97
C MET A 1 -13.33 -8.98 3.97
N SER A 2 -12.99 -7.70 4.10
CA SER A 2 -11.97 -7.07 3.26
C SER A 2 -10.63 -7.69 3.60
N LYS A 3 -10.01 -8.37 2.64
CA LYS A 3 -8.74 -9.08 2.84
C LYS A 3 -7.59 -8.11 2.64
N ILE A 4 -7.02 -7.62 3.73
CA ILE A 4 -5.77 -6.85 3.69
C ILE A 4 -4.62 -7.86 3.53
N ILE A 5 -3.82 -7.71 2.47
CA ILE A 5 -2.66 -8.56 2.21
C ILE A 5 -1.41 -7.72 2.41
N VAL A 6 -0.56 -8.13 3.35
CA VAL A 6 0.74 -7.51 3.61
C VAL A 6 1.83 -8.48 3.22
N GLU A 7 2.62 -8.12 2.21
CA GLU A 7 3.77 -8.89 1.76
C GLU A 7 5.05 -8.14 2.14
N LYS A 8 5.91 -8.79 2.93
CA LYS A 8 7.19 -8.21 3.37
C LYS A 8 8.29 -8.64 2.42
N ASN A 9 9.11 -7.70 1.97
CA ASN A 9 10.22 -7.91 1.04
C ASN A 9 9.80 -8.69 -0.23
N PRO A 10 8.82 -8.18 -1.01
CA PRO A 10 8.43 -8.79 -2.27
C PRO A 10 9.63 -8.86 -3.24
N SER A 11 9.65 -9.89 -4.08
CA SER A 11 10.66 -9.99 -5.15
C SER A 11 10.45 -8.93 -6.22
N GLU A 12 11.50 -8.60 -6.99
CA GLU A 12 11.38 -7.65 -8.10
C GLU A 12 10.36 -8.10 -9.15
N GLU A 13 10.26 -9.40 -9.41
CA GLU A 13 9.28 -9.98 -10.33
C GLU A 13 7.85 -9.70 -9.87
N ARG A 14 7.59 -9.81 -8.56
CA ARG A 14 6.29 -9.50 -7.95
C ARG A 14 5.97 -8.01 -8.08
N LEU A 15 6.93 -7.14 -7.80
CA LEU A 15 6.77 -5.69 -7.94
C LEU A 15 6.49 -5.28 -9.39
N ASN A 16 7.16 -5.92 -10.36
CA ASN A 16 6.91 -5.71 -11.78
C ASN A 16 5.52 -6.19 -12.19
N ALA A 17 5.09 -7.37 -11.73
CA ALA A 17 3.77 -7.92 -12.02
C ALA A 17 2.62 -7.06 -11.45
N LEU A 18 2.86 -6.39 -10.33
CA LEU A 18 1.92 -5.45 -9.72
C LEU A 18 1.94 -4.06 -10.37
N GLY A 19 2.86 -3.78 -11.30
CA GLY A 19 2.98 -2.48 -11.96
C GLY A 19 3.41 -1.33 -11.04
N ILE A 20 3.93 -1.64 -9.84
CA ILE A 20 4.29 -0.65 -8.82
C ILE A 20 5.33 0.36 -9.30
N LYS A 21 6.23 -0.06 -10.19
CA LYS A 21 7.27 0.83 -10.77
C LYS A 21 6.69 1.95 -11.63
N SER A 22 5.45 1.83 -12.09
CA SER A 22 4.75 2.87 -12.86
C SER A 22 3.86 3.75 -11.99
N CYS A 23 3.67 3.41 -10.71
CA CYS A 23 2.85 4.16 -9.78
C CYS A 23 3.57 5.45 -9.35
N PRO A 24 2.90 6.61 -9.29
CA PRO A 24 3.50 7.82 -8.75
C PRO A 24 3.88 7.62 -7.27
N THR A 25 4.99 8.22 -6.85
CA THR A 25 5.33 8.27 -5.43
C THR A 25 4.40 9.25 -4.72
N TRP A 26 3.87 8.81 -3.58
CA TRP A 26 3.04 9.65 -2.71
C TRP A 26 3.68 9.72 -1.33
N SER A 27 3.66 10.92 -0.74
CA SER A 27 4.21 11.17 0.59
C SER A 27 3.25 12.01 1.43
N LYS A 28 3.23 11.75 2.73
CA LYS A 28 2.39 12.45 3.70
C LYS A 28 3.08 12.50 5.05
N GLU A 29 2.85 13.59 5.78
CA GLU A 29 3.25 13.70 7.18
C GLU A 29 2.46 12.73 8.08
N PRO A 30 3.02 12.35 9.26
CA PRO A 30 2.33 11.50 10.23
C PRO A 30 0.96 12.08 10.58
N SER A 31 -0.09 11.35 10.21
CA SER A 31 -1.48 11.76 10.39
C SER A 31 -2.38 10.55 10.49
N THR A 32 -3.53 10.72 11.15
CA THR A 32 -4.56 9.69 11.29
C THR A 32 -5.84 10.24 10.69
N PHE A 33 -6.38 9.56 9.68
CA PHE A 33 -7.59 9.99 8.99
C PHE A 33 -8.40 8.77 8.54
N PRO A 34 -9.73 8.89 8.46
CA PRO A 34 -10.56 7.85 7.86
C PRO A 34 -10.26 7.77 6.36
N TRP A 35 -10.04 6.55 5.86
CA TRP A 35 -9.81 6.28 4.43
C TRP A 35 -10.74 5.16 3.97
N SER A 36 -11.28 5.28 2.76
CA SER A 36 -12.16 4.29 2.16
C SER A 36 -11.62 3.89 0.80
N TYR A 37 -11.35 2.60 0.63
CA TYR A 37 -10.91 2.02 -0.62
C TYR A 37 -12.15 1.64 -1.44
N SER A 38 -12.46 2.40 -2.49
CA SER A 38 -13.57 2.09 -3.40
C SER A 38 -13.27 0.89 -4.29
N GLU A 39 -12.00 0.65 -4.56
CA GLU A 39 -11.47 -0.43 -5.38
C GLU A 39 -10.22 -1.04 -4.72
N GLN A 40 -9.70 -2.11 -5.31
CA GLN A 40 -8.47 -2.72 -4.83
C GLN A 40 -7.27 -1.81 -5.13
N GLU A 41 -6.70 -1.20 -4.09
CA GLU A 41 -5.44 -0.46 -4.20
C GLU A 41 -4.25 -1.31 -3.79
N VAL A 42 -3.12 -1.11 -4.48
CA VAL A 42 -1.83 -1.74 -4.16
C VAL A 42 -0.82 -0.63 -3.96
N ALA A 43 -0.22 -0.57 -2.77
CA ALA A 43 0.81 0.38 -2.42
C ALA A 43 2.08 -0.34 -1.98
N TYR A 44 3.23 0.25 -2.29
CA TYR A 44 4.53 -0.21 -1.82
C TYR A 44 5.14 0.84 -0.91
N ILE A 45 5.37 0.46 0.35
CA ILE A 45 5.90 1.38 1.36
C ILE A 45 7.43 1.46 1.16
N LEU A 46 7.89 2.60 0.66
CA LEU A 46 9.31 2.87 0.42
C LEU A 46 10.04 3.26 1.72
N GLU A 47 9.40 4.08 2.55
CA GLU A 47 9.93 4.58 3.81
C GLU A 47 8.78 4.87 4.78
N GLY A 48 9.02 4.70 6.09
CA GLY A 48 8.06 4.99 7.16
C GLY A 48 7.25 3.78 7.62
N GLU A 49 6.19 4.07 8.39
CA GLU A 49 5.28 3.07 8.95
C GLU A 49 3.82 3.50 8.74
N VAL A 50 2.95 2.53 8.45
CA VAL A 50 1.51 2.75 8.30
C VAL A 50 0.76 1.71 9.13
N THR A 51 -0.26 2.16 9.85
CA THR A 51 -1.20 1.29 10.56
C THR A 51 -2.56 1.38 9.86
N VAL A 52 -3.09 0.23 9.43
CA VAL A 52 -4.42 0.14 8.80
C VAL A 52 -5.35 -0.64 9.73
N THR A 53 -6.45 -0.01 10.12
CA THR A 53 -7.50 -0.61 10.95
C THR A 53 -8.75 -0.81 10.10
N PRO A 54 -9.10 -2.06 9.72
CA PRO A 54 -10.37 -2.34 9.05
C PRO A 54 -11.55 -2.20 10.04
N ASP A 55 -12.72 -1.83 9.51
CA ASP A 55 -14.02 -1.89 10.21
C ASP A 55 -14.62 -3.31 10.18
#